data_AF-X0XER5-F1
#
_entry.id   AF-X0XER5-F1
#
_cell.length_a   1.000
_cell.length_b   1.000
_cell.length_c   1.000
_cell.angle_alpha   90.00
_cell.angle_beta   90.00
_cell.angle_gamma   90.00
#
_symmetry.space_group_name_H-M   'P 1'
#
loop_
_entity.id
_entity.type
_entity.pdbx_description
1 polymer ?
#
loop_
_entity_poly.entity_id
_entity_poly.type
_entity_poly.pdbx_seq_one_letter_code
_entity_poly.pdbx_strand_id
1 'polypeptide(L)'
;QSNDLNISYKIKYPIHSYHPLTSFWPPTYWIPAAQLIENDLGIGFSTELKDVLGFYSLPLSITYGILNNSLNYNLNYYNYSYLPIINFYLSGNTVLASQTPTSWWEEGKTGINIYFPFKGHTAFATNSRSYRQIFSLGYQYEKSSITDTSSPLNANQEKINSLRLNYSYSDAEKYGFSISPELGNSFSLTYEHADKALGGDYTFDKLLFDGRKFIPLPPLHQVLALRLVAGTSSSNILESDLDGEKFKLGG
;
A
#
# COMPACT_ATOMS: atom_id res chain seq x y z
N GLN A 1 -52.23 14.88 50.78
CA GLN A 1 -51.39 15.59 49.80
C GLN A 1 -50.41 14.58 49.23
N SER A 2 -50.56 14.29 47.94
CA SER A 2 -49.74 13.36 47.16
C SER A 2 -48.33 13.90 46.98
N ASN A 3 -47.31 13.04 47.07
CA ASN A 3 -46.02 13.26 46.44
C ASN A 3 -45.45 11.91 46.00
N ASP A 4 -46.08 11.33 44.98
CA ASP A 4 -45.44 10.28 44.18
C ASP A 4 -44.57 10.98 43.12
N LEU A 5 -43.28 11.10 43.41
CA LEU A 5 -42.26 11.42 42.41
C LEU A 5 -42.02 10.18 41.56
N ASN A 6 -42.92 9.97 40.61
CA ASN A 6 -42.84 8.91 39.61
C ASN A 6 -41.91 9.39 38.48
N ILE A 7 -40.60 9.16 38.62
CA ILE A 7 -39.63 9.39 37.55
C ILE A 7 -38.97 8.06 37.20
N SER A 8 -39.69 7.27 36.41
CA SER A 8 -39.10 6.18 35.63
C SER A 8 -39.29 6.50 34.15
N TYR A 9 -38.48 7.42 33.64
CA TYR A 9 -38.27 7.51 32.20
C TYR A 9 -37.42 6.31 31.78
N LYS A 10 -38.08 5.17 31.56
CA LYS A 10 -37.50 4.01 30.90
C LYS A 10 -37.30 4.40 29.44
N ILE A 11 -36.18 5.06 29.13
CA ILE A 11 -35.79 5.34 27.75
C ILE A 11 -35.53 3.98 27.09
N LYS A 12 -36.56 3.44 26.43
CA LYS A 12 -36.44 2.28 25.55
C LYS A 12 -35.81 2.76 24.27
N TYR A 13 -34.49 2.64 24.16
CA TYR A 13 -33.84 2.76 22.86
C TYR A 13 -34.31 1.57 22.01
N PRO A 14 -34.85 1.82 20.80
CA PRO A 14 -35.20 0.74 19.89
C PRO A 14 -33.91 -0.01 19.52
N ILE A 15 -33.91 -1.32 19.75
CA ILE A 15 -32.80 -2.19 19.33
C ILE A 15 -32.99 -2.46 17.84
N HIS A 16 -32.05 -2.00 17.03
CA HIS A 16 -32.03 -2.26 15.59
C HIS A 16 -30.96 -3.30 15.26
N SER A 17 -31.18 -4.06 14.18
CA SER A 17 -30.13 -4.88 13.60
C SER A 17 -28.96 -4.00 13.15
N TYR A 18 -27.74 -4.44 13.45
CA TYR A 18 -26.54 -3.72 13.04
C TYR A 18 -26.37 -3.80 11.52
N HIS A 19 -26.26 -2.62 10.89
CA HIS A 19 -25.95 -2.46 9.48
C HIS A 19 -24.75 -1.52 9.32
N PRO A 20 -23.59 -1.99 8.85
CA PRO A 20 -22.38 -1.15 8.81
C PRO A 20 -22.50 0.02 7.83
N LEU A 21 -23.14 -0.19 6.68
CA LEU A 21 -23.23 0.80 5.60
C LEU A 21 -24.03 2.05 6.00
N THR A 22 -25.03 1.92 6.88
CA THR A 22 -25.83 3.07 7.34
C THR A 22 -25.04 4.00 8.25
N SER A 23 -23.92 3.51 8.81
CA SER A 23 -23.04 4.26 9.70
C SER A 23 -21.95 5.04 8.95
N PHE A 24 -21.73 4.76 7.67
CA PHE A 24 -20.71 5.45 6.87
C PHE A 24 -21.11 6.87 6.48
N TRP A 25 -22.37 7.25 6.67
CA TRP A 25 -22.85 8.59 6.38
C TRP A 25 -23.40 9.24 7.66
N PRO A 26 -22.92 10.44 8.06
CA PRO A 26 -21.86 11.22 7.43
C PRO A 26 -20.45 10.60 7.61
N PRO A 27 -19.45 11.01 6.80
CA PRO A 27 -18.06 10.61 7.00
C PRO A 27 -17.54 10.97 8.39
N THR A 28 -16.60 10.19 8.91
CA THR A 28 -15.97 10.42 10.23
C THR A 28 -15.18 11.73 10.26
N TYR A 29 -14.47 12.03 9.17
CA TYR A 29 -13.88 13.34 8.95
C TYR A 29 -13.81 13.65 7.45
N TRP A 30 -13.66 14.93 7.13
CA TRP A 30 -13.31 15.43 5.81
C TRP A 30 -12.38 16.62 6.00
N ILE A 31 -11.12 16.47 5.59
CA ILE A 31 -10.08 17.48 5.80
C ILE A 31 -9.31 17.73 4.49
N PRO A 32 -8.78 18.94 4.28
CA PRO A 32 -7.84 19.18 3.21
C PRO A 32 -6.59 18.31 3.40
N ALA A 33 -6.03 17.82 2.30
CA ALA A 33 -4.83 17.01 2.26
C ALA A 33 -3.79 17.66 1.36
N ALA A 34 -2.53 17.61 1.77
CA ALA A 34 -1.38 18.00 0.97
C ALA A 34 -0.36 16.87 1.01
N GLN A 35 0.20 16.52 -0.14
CA GLN A 35 1.16 15.44 -0.29
C GLN A 35 2.33 15.92 -1.15
N LEU A 36 3.56 15.74 -0.65
CA LEU A 36 4.75 15.90 -1.47
C LEU A 36 4.99 14.60 -2.24
N ILE A 37 5.05 14.74 -3.56
CA ILE A 37 5.43 13.70 -4.52
C ILE A 37 6.78 14.13 -5.08
N GLU A 38 7.62 13.20 -5.53
CA GLU A 38 9.06 13.39 -5.81
C GLU A 38 9.48 14.82 -6.20
N ASN A 39 8.81 15.43 -7.19
CA ASN A 39 9.04 16.82 -7.61
C ASN A 39 7.75 17.69 -7.69
N ASP A 40 6.68 17.34 -7.00
CA ASP A 40 5.41 18.08 -7.05
C ASP A 40 4.71 18.17 -5.69
N LEU A 41 3.91 19.23 -5.51
CA LEU A 41 2.99 19.37 -4.39
C LEU A 41 1.59 18.99 -4.86
N GLY A 42 1.08 17.88 -4.35
CA GLY A 42 -0.30 17.47 -4.50
C GLY A 42 -1.20 18.12 -3.45
N ILE A 43 -2.30 18.73 -3.88
CA ILE A 43 -3.35 19.27 -3.00
C ILE A 43 -4.68 18.55 -3.24
N GLY A 44 -5.46 18.33 -2.19
CA GLY A 44 -6.75 17.70 -2.32
C GLY A 44 -7.42 17.50 -0.96
N PHE A 45 -7.99 16.33 -0.73
CA PHE A 45 -8.70 16.03 0.50
C PHE A 45 -8.50 14.58 0.95
N SER A 46 -8.75 14.36 2.24
CA SER A 46 -8.82 13.04 2.85
C SER A 46 -10.09 12.92 3.68
N THR A 47 -10.70 11.74 3.62
CA THR A 47 -11.89 11.39 4.38
C THR A 47 -11.82 9.96 4.85
N GLU A 48 -12.48 9.64 5.95
CA GLU A 48 -12.63 8.27 6.43
C GLU A 48 -14.10 7.98 6.66
N LEU A 49 -14.58 6.85 6.10
CA LEU A 49 -15.88 6.29 6.42
C LEU A 49 -15.67 5.16 7.42
N LYS A 50 -16.10 5.35 8.67
CA LYS A 50 -15.99 4.34 9.73
C LYS A 50 -17.37 4.00 10.27
N ASP A 51 -17.61 2.73 10.57
CA ASP A 51 -18.85 2.33 11.19
C ASP A 51 -18.88 2.71 12.68
N VAL A 52 -20.08 2.81 13.27
CA VAL A 52 -20.27 3.24 14.67
C VAL A 52 -19.58 2.29 15.67
N LEU A 53 -19.43 1.00 15.34
CA LEU A 53 -18.77 0.02 16.20
C LEU A 53 -17.27 -0.12 15.92
N GLY A 54 -16.75 0.51 14.86
CA GLY A 54 -15.34 0.50 14.48
C GLY A 54 -14.84 -0.83 13.91
N PHE A 55 -15.71 -1.70 13.42
CA PHE A 55 -15.32 -2.92 12.72
C PHE A 55 -14.83 -2.68 11.28
N TYR A 56 -15.28 -1.61 10.63
CA TYR A 56 -14.97 -1.29 9.24
C TYR A 56 -14.49 0.14 9.10
N SER A 57 -13.46 0.35 8.29
CA SER A 57 -12.94 1.68 7.96
C SER A 57 -12.54 1.75 6.49
N LEU A 58 -12.97 2.82 5.81
CA LEU A 58 -12.64 3.12 4.42
C LEU A 58 -12.02 4.51 4.32
N PRO A 59 -10.71 4.66 4.65
CA PRO A 59 -10.02 5.91 4.40
C PRO A 59 -9.74 6.06 2.92
N LEU A 60 -10.03 7.27 2.44
CA LEU A 60 -9.86 7.72 1.07
C LEU A 60 -9.01 9.00 1.08
N SER A 61 -8.04 9.05 0.18
CA SER A 61 -7.28 10.27 -0.12
C SER A 61 -7.23 10.50 -1.62
N ILE A 62 -7.49 11.74 -2.03
CA ILE A 62 -7.39 12.19 -3.41
C ILE A 62 -6.55 13.46 -3.42
N THR A 63 -5.49 13.49 -4.21
CA THR A 63 -4.62 14.66 -4.36
C THR A 63 -4.31 14.91 -5.83
N TYR A 64 -4.20 16.20 -6.17
CA TYR A 64 -3.88 16.67 -7.51
C TYR A 64 -2.61 17.51 -7.48
N GLY A 65 -1.62 17.11 -8.27
CA GLY A 65 -0.34 17.77 -8.43
C GLY A 65 -0.47 19.12 -9.10
N ILE A 66 0.13 20.15 -8.52
CA ILE A 66 0.04 21.53 -9.00
C ILE A 66 0.91 21.74 -10.24
N LEU A 67 2.07 21.07 -10.32
CA LEU A 67 3.06 21.27 -11.37
C LEU A 67 2.95 20.25 -12.50
N ASN A 68 2.76 18.98 -12.15
CA ASN A 68 2.90 17.86 -13.11
C ASN A 68 1.56 17.31 -13.59
N ASN A 69 0.45 17.96 -13.26
CA ASN A 69 -0.89 17.55 -13.65
C ASN A 69 -1.21 16.09 -13.22
N SER A 70 -0.67 15.70 -12.07
CA SER A 70 -0.72 14.32 -11.57
C SER A 70 -1.93 14.10 -10.67
N LEU A 71 -2.69 13.04 -10.90
CA LEU A 71 -3.80 12.64 -10.04
C LEU A 71 -3.40 11.42 -9.22
N ASN A 72 -3.59 11.50 -7.91
CA ASN A 72 -3.32 10.42 -6.98
C ASN A 72 -4.57 10.10 -6.17
N TYR A 73 -4.82 8.82 -6.03
CA TYR A 73 -5.97 8.25 -5.35
C TYR A 73 -5.50 7.06 -4.52
N ASN A 74 -5.90 7.01 -3.26
CA ASN A 74 -5.64 5.88 -2.40
C ASN A 74 -6.89 5.60 -1.56
N LEU A 75 -7.47 4.42 -1.76
CA LEU A 75 -8.59 3.90 -0.99
C LEU A 75 -8.15 2.61 -0.31
N ASN A 76 -8.37 2.53 0.99
CA ASN A 76 -8.20 1.29 1.72
C ASN A 76 -9.55 0.82 2.25
N TYR A 77 -9.71 -0.49 2.34
CA TYR A 77 -10.80 -1.14 3.05
C TYR A 77 -10.19 -1.96 4.19
N TYR A 78 -10.51 -1.56 5.41
CA TYR A 78 -10.14 -2.26 6.63
C TYR A 78 -11.38 -2.96 7.19
N ASN A 79 -11.22 -4.25 7.48
CA ASN A 79 -12.09 -4.99 8.36
C ASN A 79 -11.25 -5.40 9.59
N TYR A 80 -11.54 -4.80 10.74
CA TYR A 80 -10.78 -5.04 11.96
C TYR A 80 -11.12 -6.37 12.63
N SER A 81 -12.26 -6.96 12.27
CA SER A 81 -12.70 -8.26 12.79
C SER A 81 -12.16 -9.43 11.97
N TYR A 82 -11.94 -9.22 10.66
CA TYR A 82 -11.52 -10.27 9.74
C TYR A 82 -10.56 -9.76 8.68
N LEU A 83 -9.68 -10.62 8.20
CA LEU A 83 -8.89 -10.40 7.00
C LEU A 83 -9.78 -10.59 5.75
N PRO A 84 -9.47 -9.95 4.60
CA PRO A 84 -8.26 -9.17 4.27
C PRO A 84 -8.41 -7.65 4.39
N ILE A 85 -7.27 -6.96 4.29
CA ILE A 85 -7.21 -5.52 3.98
C ILE A 85 -7.11 -5.38 2.47
N ILE A 86 -7.91 -4.51 1.86
CA ILE A 86 -7.87 -4.26 0.42
C ILE A 86 -7.41 -2.82 0.19
N ASN A 87 -6.49 -2.63 -0.74
CA ASN A 87 -6.00 -1.33 -1.15
C ASN A 87 -6.22 -1.16 -2.64
N PHE A 88 -6.81 -0.03 -3.02
CA PHE A 88 -6.90 0.44 -4.39
C PHE A 88 -6.08 1.71 -4.48
N TYR A 89 -5.18 1.77 -5.45
CA TYR A 89 -4.37 2.95 -5.67
C TYR A 89 -4.34 3.28 -7.15
N LEU A 90 -4.22 4.57 -7.43
CA LEU A 90 -4.04 5.11 -8.76
C LEU A 90 -3.18 6.37 -8.61
N SER A 91 -2.19 6.50 -9.48
CA SER A 91 -1.20 7.57 -9.42
C SER A 91 -0.65 7.80 -10.82
N GLY A 92 -0.61 9.03 -11.29
CA GLY A 92 -0.01 9.33 -12.59
C GLY A 92 -0.48 10.64 -13.21
N ASN A 93 0.05 10.96 -14.38
CA ASN A 93 -0.17 12.20 -15.08
C ASN A 93 -1.42 12.12 -15.95
N THR A 94 -2.26 13.15 -15.83
CA THR A 94 -3.50 13.27 -16.60
C THR A 94 -3.30 14.20 -17.78
N VAL A 95 -4.02 13.97 -18.89
CA VAL A 95 -4.00 14.90 -20.03
C VAL A 95 -5.16 15.87 -19.89
N LEU A 96 -4.86 17.16 -19.68
CA LEU A 96 -5.85 18.23 -19.75
C LEU A 96 -6.00 18.65 -21.22
N ALA A 97 -7.05 18.15 -21.87
CA ALA A 97 -7.54 18.55 -23.19
C ALA A 97 -6.61 18.25 -24.40
N SER A 98 -6.82 17.10 -25.03
CA SER A 98 -6.43 16.83 -26.42
C SER A 98 -7.70 16.60 -27.26
N GLN A 99 -7.70 17.04 -28.52
CA GLN A 99 -8.86 17.06 -29.43
C GLN A 99 -9.36 15.65 -29.84
N THR A 100 -8.71 14.58 -29.40
CA THR A 100 -9.15 13.19 -29.60
C THR A 100 -8.98 12.39 -28.30
N PRO A 101 -10.04 12.14 -27.51
CA PRO A 101 -9.91 11.50 -26.22
C PRO A 101 -9.94 9.98 -26.38
N THR A 102 -8.78 9.35 -26.56
CA THR A 102 -8.68 7.88 -26.43
C THR A 102 -8.28 7.46 -25.01
N SER A 103 -7.70 8.36 -24.20
CA SER A 103 -7.38 8.10 -22.79
C SER A 103 -7.22 9.38 -21.99
N TRP A 104 -7.76 9.41 -20.76
CA TRP A 104 -7.54 10.51 -19.80
C TRP A 104 -6.20 10.39 -19.05
N TRP A 105 -5.45 9.31 -19.28
CA TRP A 105 -4.21 8.94 -18.59
C TRP A 105 -3.04 8.90 -19.57
N GLU A 106 -2.01 9.71 -19.32
CA GLU A 106 -0.80 9.73 -20.15
C GLU A 106 0.19 8.67 -19.68
N GLU A 107 0.54 8.74 -18.40
CA GLU A 107 1.50 7.90 -17.70
C GLU A 107 0.98 7.65 -16.29
N GLY A 108 1.22 6.48 -15.72
CA GLY A 108 0.84 6.20 -14.34
C GLY A 108 0.77 4.74 -13.98
N LYS A 109 0.48 4.50 -12.70
CA LYS A 109 0.30 3.19 -12.08
C LYS A 109 -1.07 3.14 -11.42
N THR A 110 -1.78 2.04 -11.64
CA THR A 110 -3.02 1.74 -10.92
C THR A 110 -3.00 0.28 -10.52
N GLY A 111 -3.60 -0.04 -9.39
CA GLY A 111 -3.60 -1.42 -8.93
C GLY A 111 -4.48 -1.67 -7.73
N ILE A 112 -4.59 -2.97 -7.45
CA ILE A 112 -5.35 -3.51 -6.33
C ILE A 112 -4.41 -4.42 -5.58
N ASN A 113 -4.31 -4.24 -4.27
CA ASN A 113 -3.55 -5.11 -3.37
C ASN A 113 -4.46 -5.67 -2.29
N ILE A 114 -4.34 -6.96 -2.03
CA ILE A 114 -5.04 -7.67 -0.95
C ILE A 114 -3.98 -8.13 0.05
N TYR A 115 -4.09 -7.69 1.30
CA TYR A 115 -3.15 -8.01 2.38
C TYR A 115 -3.77 -8.90 3.45
N PHE A 116 -2.99 -9.88 3.89
CA PHE A 116 -3.32 -10.80 4.97
C PHE A 116 -2.26 -10.67 6.08
N PRO A 117 -2.41 -9.69 6.99
CA PRO A 117 -1.54 -9.56 8.15
C PRO A 117 -1.86 -10.61 9.22
N PHE A 118 -0.84 -11.35 9.63
CA PHE A 118 -0.87 -12.26 10.78
C PHE A 118 0.10 -11.76 11.84
N LYS A 119 -0.26 -11.97 13.11
CA LYS A 119 0.60 -11.67 14.26
C LYS A 119 0.58 -12.83 15.22
N GLY A 120 1.67 -13.01 15.95
CA GLY A 120 1.78 -14.07 16.95
C GLY A 120 3.04 -13.94 17.77
N HIS A 121 3.38 -15.01 18.46
CA HIS A 121 4.58 -15.09 19.29
C HIS A 121 5.45 -16.28 18.86
N THR A 122 6.77 -16.08 18.88
CA THR A 122 7.75 -17.08 18.43
C THR A 122 7.83 -18.33 19.31
N ALA A 123 7.38 -18.23 20.57
CA ALA A 123 7.32 -19.34 21.52
C ALA A 123 6.13 -19.15 22.48
N PHE A 124 5.73 -20.21 23.19
CA PHE A 124 4.71 -20.16 24.26
C PHE A 124 5.29 -19.80 25.65
N ALA A 125 6.61 -19.63 25.74
CA ALA A 125 7.32 -19.37 26.99
C ALA A 125 7.48 -17.86 27.30
N THR A 126 8.00 -17.55 28.49
CA THR A 126 8.23 -16.18 28.99
C THR A 126 9.19 -15.34 28.12
N ASN A 127 10.05 -15.99 27.32
CA ASN A 127 10.98 -15.33 26.39
C ASN A 127 10.43 -15.23 24.96
N SER A 128 9.11 -15.19 24.82
CA SER A 128 8.47 -15.10 23.51
C SER A 128 8.58 -13.71 22.90
N ARG A 129 8.88 -13.67 21.61
CA ARG A 129 8.98 -12.42 20.84
C ARG A 129 7.79 -12.31 19.92
N SER A 130 7.22 -11.11 19.84
CA SER A 130 6.11 -10.85 18.92
C SER A 130 6.62 -10.86 17.49
N TYR A 131 5.94 -11.59 16.61
CA TYR A 131 6.21 -11.55 15.18
C TYR A 131 5.02 -11.00 14.41
N ARG A 132 5.29 -10.43 13.24
CA ARG A 132 4.31 -10.02 12.24
C ARG A 132 4.65 -10.67 10.91
N GLN A 133 3.62 -11.19 10.24
CA GLN A 133 3.68 -11.71 8.88
C GLN A 133 2.67 -10.96 8.02
N ILE A 134 3.01 -10.68 6.77
CA ILE A 134 2.05 -10.12 5.81
C ILE A 134 2.25 -10.87 4.51
N PHE A 135 1.20 -11.56 4.07
CA PHE A 135 1.07 -12.05 2.71
C PHE A 135 0.26 -11.04 1.90
N SER A 136 0.67 -10.74 0.68
CA SER A 136 -0.07 -9.84 -0.21
C SER A 136 -0.09 -10.33 -1.64
N LEU A 137 -1.26 -10.18 -2.27
CA LEU A 137 -1.49 -10.43 -3.69
C LEU A 137 -1.92 -9.11 -4.33
N GLY A 138 -1.25 -8.71 -5.39
CA GLY A 138 -1.49 -7.47 -6.11
C GLY A 138 -1.68 -7.70 -7.61
N TYR A 139 -2.49 -6.85 -8.22
CA TYR A 139 -2.52 -6.63 -9.66
C TYR A 139 -2.19 -5.17 -9.91
N GLN A 140 -1.21 -4.90 -10.77
CA GLN A 140 -0.80 -3.55 -11.16
C GLN A 140 -0.83 -3.41 -12.67
N TYR A 141 -1.44 -2.32 -13.13
CA TYR A 141 -1.32 -1.78 -14.47
C TYR A 141 -0.41 -0.55 -14.40
N GLU A 142 0.60 -0.51 -15.24
CA GLU A 142 1.51 0.61 -15.41
C GLU A 142 1.57 1.00 -16.87
N LYS A 143 1.59 2.31 -17.11
CA LYS A 143 1.70 2.89 -18.44
C LYS A 143 2.80 3.92 -18.40
N SER A 144 3.77 3.79 -19.29
CA SER A 144 4.91 4.69 -19.41
C SER A 144 4.94 5.32 -20.81
N SER A 145 5.38 6.57 -20.88
CA SER A 145 5.54 7.28 -22.14
C SER A 145 7.02 7.35 -22.49
N ILE A 146 7.45 6.75 -23.60
CA ILE A 146 8.80 6.94 -24.11
C ILE A 146 8.83 8.27 -24.87
N THR A 147 9.69 9.19 -24.43
CA THR A 147 10.03 10.39 -25.19
C THR A 147 11.15 10.06 -26.15
N ASP A 148 10.82 9.40 -27.27
CA ASP A 148 11.79 9.25 -28.36
C ASP A 148 12.03 10.63 -28.97
N THR A 149 13.26 11.11 -28.88
CA THR A 149 13.69 12.43 -29.37
C THR A 149 13.72 12.51 -30.90
N SER A 150 13.25 11.48 -31.60
CA SER A 150 13.30 11.34 -33.06
C SER A 150 11.97 10.86 -33.66
N SER A 151 10.86 11.57 -33.41
CA SER A 151 9.74 11.80 -34.35
C SER A 151 8.44 12.04 -33.56
N PRO A 152 7.75 13.20 -33.74
CA PRO A 152 6.59 13.57 -32.93
C PRO A 152 5.28 12.83 -33.32
N LEU A 153 5.35 11.77 -34.13
CA LEU A 153 4.16 11.20 -34.78
C LEU A 153 3.70 9.83 -34.25
N ASN A 154 4.47 9.15 -33.39
CA ASN A 154 3.99 7.95 -32.69
C ASN A 154 4.77 7.77 -31.39
N ALA A 155 4.32 8.42 -30.31
CA ALA A 155 4.73 8.03 -28.96
C ALA A 155 4.11 6.65 -28.68
N ASN A 156 4.87 5.58 -28.91
CA ASN A 156 4.44 4.24 -28.49
C ASN A 156 4.41 4.22 -26.97
N GLN A 157 3.20 4.12 -26.42
CA GLN A 157 2.99 4.02 -24.97
C GLN A 157 3.22 2.58 -24.55
N GLU A 158 4.16 2.38 -23.64
CA GLU A 158 4.45 1.08 -23.06
C GLU A 158 3.49 0.76 -21.92
N LYS A 159 2.98 -0.47 -21.90
CA LYS A 159 2.06 -0.94 -20.88
C LYS A 159 2.61 -2.19 -20.20
N ILE A 160 2.59 -2.19 -18.88
CA ILE A 160 3.00 -3.33 -18.07
C ILE A 160 1.82 -3.72 -17.18
N ASN A 161 1.32 -4.94 -17.36
CA ASN A 161 0.31 -5.52 -16.50
C ASN A 161 0.96 -6.65 -15.73
N SER A 162 1.03 -6.51 -14.41
CA SER A 162 1.76 -7.43 -13.54
C SER A 162 0.91 -7.95 -12.39
N LEU A 163 1.14 -9.22 -12.07
CA LEU A 163 0.73 -9.84 -10.82
C LEU A 163 1.88 -9.76 -9.83
N ARG A 164 1.60 -9.35 -8.59
CA ARG A 164 2.59 -9.23 -7.52
C ARG A 164 2.23 -10.12 -6.36
N LEU A 165 3.17 -10.95 -5.93
CA LEU A 165 3.10 -11.71 -4.71
C LEU A 165 4.18 -11.18 -3.77
N ASN A 166 3.80 -10.89 -2.54
CA ASN A 166 4.77 -10.48 -1.54
C ASN A 166 4.50 -11.18 -0.21
N TYR A 167 5.57 -11.63 0.42
CA TYR A 167 5.56 -12.21 1.75
C TYR A 167 6.60 -11.50 2.60
N SER A 168 6.19 -10.98 3.74
CA SER A 168 7.10 -10.36 4.71
C SER A 168 6.91 -10.96 6.08
N TYR A 169 8.02 -11.10 6.81
CA TYR A 169 8.09 -11.56 8.18
C TYR A 169 9.02 -10.64 8.98
N SER A 170 8.64 -10.33 10.21
CA SER A 170 9.55 -9.67 11.16
C SER A 170 9.25 -10.09 12.59
N ASP A 171 10.26 -10.57 13.30
CA ASP A 171 10.31 -10.70 14.76
C ASP A 171 11.37 -9.76 15.38
N ALA A 172 11.76 -8.73 14.62
CA ALA A 172 12.78 -7.77 15.03
C ALA A 172 12.23 -6.82 16.11
N GLU A 173 12.87 -6.80 17.27
CA GLU A 173 12.47 -5.98 18.42
C GLU A 173 13.20 -4.65 18.44
N LYS A 174 12.43 -3.57 18.61
CA LYS A 174 12.92 -2.21 18.84
C LYS A 174 12.42 -1.76 20.21
N TYR A 175 13.32 -1.44 21.13
CA TYR A 175 12.96 -0.94 22.45
C TYR A 175 12.73 0.58 22.40
N GLY A 176 12.06 1.13 23.43
CA GLY A 176 11.55 2.51 23.40
C GLY A 176 12.61 3.59 23.17
N PHE A 177 13.85 3.35 23.61
CA PHE A 177 14.99 4.27 23.42
C PHE A 177 15.95 3.85 22.28
N SER A 178 15.66 2.76 21.59
CA SER A 178 16.49 2.26 20.50
C SER A 178 16.23 3.04 19.21
N ILE A 179 17.28 3.41 18.48
CA ILE A 179 17.14 4.02 17.15
C ILE A 179 16.79 2.99 16.05
N SER A 180 17.21 1.72 16.25
CA SER A 180 17.00 0.60 15.34
C SER A 180 16.56 -0.65 16.09
N PRO A 181 16.08 -1.70 15.39
CA PRO A 181 15.91 -3.01 16.00
C PRO A 181 17.24 -3.54 16.56
N GLU A 182 17.18 -4.27 17.67
CA GLU A 182 18.36 -4.75 18.39
C GLU A 182 18.50 -6.28 18.35
N LEU A 183 17.39 -6.99 18.20
CA LEU A 183 17.33 -8.44 18.24
C LEU A 183 16.29 -8.96 17.24
N GLY A 184 16.59 -10.06 16.56
CA GLY A 184 15.64 -10.80 15.74
C GLY A 184 15.94 -10.71 14.25
N ASN A 185 14.94 -11.01 13.44
CA ASN A 185 15.06 -11.18 12.01
C ASN A 185 13.91 -10.46 11.32
N SER A 186 14.19 -9.97 10.12
CA SER A 186 13.16 -9.46 9.22
C SER A 186 13.51 -9.87 7.82
N PHE A 187 12.56 -10.39 7.04
CA PHE A 187 12.78 -10.62 5.64
C PHE A 187 11.52 -10.36 4.82
N SER A 188 11.73 -10.06 3.54
CA SER A 188 10.68 -9.93 2.54
C SER A 188 11.07 -10.65 1.27
N LEU A 189 10.09 -11.30 0.65
CA LEU A 189 10.19 -11.95 -0.64
C LEU A 189 9.09 -11.38 -1.54
N THR A 190 9.50 -10.75 -2.63
CA THR A 190 8.61 -10.18 -3.64
C THR A 190 8.81 -10.92 -4.94
N TYR A 191 7.73 -11.42 -5.52
CA TYR A 191 7.67 -11.97 -6.86
C TYR A 191 6.71 -11.15 -7.70
N GLU A 192 7.14 -10.80 -8.91
CA GLU A 192 6.35 -10.06 -9.87
C GLU A 192 6.41 -10.77 -11.21
N HIS A 193 5.24 -10.96 -11.81
CA HIS A 193 5.07 -11.59 -13.10
C HIS A 193 4.25 -10.67 -14.00
N ALA A 194 4.84 -10.20 -15.09
CA ALA A 194 4.14 -9.49 -16.14
C ALA A 194 3.95 -10.42 -17.34
N ASP A 195 2.80 -10.34 -18.00
CA ASP A 195 2.50 -11.15 -19.19
C ASP A 195 1.67 -10.36 -20.21
N LYS A 196 1.92 -10.63 -21.49
CA LYS A 196 1.13 -10.08 -22.61
C LYS A 196 -0.32 -10.56 -22.56
N ALA A 197 -0.57 -11.76 -22.04
CA ALA A 197 -1.90 -12.31 -21.80
C ALA A 197 -2.72 -11.48 -20.79
N LEU A 198 -2.05 -10.71 -19.92
CA LEU A 198 -2.71 -9.75 -19.02
C LEU A 198 -3.06 -8.43 -19.71
N GLY A 199 -2.71 -8.25 -21.00
CA GLY A 199 -2.98 -7.04 -21.78
C GLY A 199 -1.88 -5.98 -21.72
N GLY A 200 -0.67 -6.34 -21.27
CA GLY A 200 0.53 -5.51 -21.36
C GLY A 200 1.36 -5.83 -22.62
N ASP A 201 2.41 -5.05 -22.84
CA ASP A 201 3.34 -5.21 -23.97
C ASP A 201 4.52 -6.13 -23.63
N TYR A 202 4.68 -6.46 -22.34
CA TYR A 202 5.87 -7.13 -21.81
C TYR A 202 5.56 -8.45 -21.12
N THR A 203 6.55 -9.35 -21.13
CA THR A 203 6.50 -10.62 -20.39
C THR A 203 7.79 -10.81 -19.63
N PHE A 204 7.69 -10.83 -18.30
CA PHE A 204 8.84 -11.01 -17.44
C PHE A 204 8.50 -11.58 -16.07
N ASP A 205 9.54 -12.13 -15.44
CA ASP A 205 9.54 -12.59 -14.06
C ASP A 205 10.61 -11.85 -13.27
N LYS A 206 10.27 -11.41 -12.07
CA LYS A 206 11.17 -10.73 -11.14
C LYS A 206 10.99 -11.29 -9.75
N LEU A 207 12.08 -11.68 -9.11
CA LEU A 207 12.11 -12.17 -7.74
C LEU A 207 13.11 -11.34 -6.95
N LEU A 208 12.70 -10.84 -5.79
CA LEU A 208 13.53 -10.04 -4.90
C LEU A 208 13.41 -10.56 -3.47
N PHE A 209 14.54 -10.83 -2.84
CA PHE A 209 14.68 -11.17 -1.44
C PHE A 209 15.49 -10.08 -0.72
N ASP A 210 14.98 -9.59 0.41
CA ASP A 210 15.73 -8.75 1.36
C ASP A 210 15.58 -9.36 2.74
N GLY A 211 16.68 -9.78 3.34
CA GLY A 211 16.74 -10.39 4.66
C GLY A 211 17.68 -9.62 5.57
N ARG A 212 17.29 -9.47 6.84
CA ARG A 212 18.09 -8.83 7.89
C ARG A 212 18.07 -9.63 9.17
N LYS A 213 19.19 -9.63 9.87
CA LYS A 213 19.36 -10.24 11.18
C LYS A 213 20.05 -9.27 12.12
N PHE A 214 19.49 -9.09 13.30
CA PHE A 214 19.97 -8.22 14.37
C PHE A 214 20.49 -9.08 15.52
N ILE A 215 21.78 -8.94 15.81
CA ILE A 215 22.49 -9.73 16.81
C ILE A 215 23.05 -8.77 17.87
N PRO A 216 22.55 -8.82 19.12
CA PRO A 216 23.11 -8.02 20.19
C PRO A 216 24.50 -8.55 20.57
N LEU A 217 25.46 -7.65 20.74
CA LEU A 217 26.84 -7.93 21.12
C LEU A 217 27.09 -7.44 22.56
N PRO A 218 27.42 -8.34 23.51
CA PRO A 218 27.92 -7.95 24.82
C PRO A 218 29.36 -7.43 24.71
N PRO A 219 29.83 -6.47 25.53
CA PRO A 219 29.15 -5.82 26.67
C PRO A 219 28.64 -4.38 26.42
N LEU A 220 28.77 -3.81 25.22
CA LEU A 220 28.64 -2.37 24.97
C LEU A 220 27.31 -1.90 24.35
N HIS A 221 26.20 -2.63 24.55
CA HIS A 221 24.91 -2.33 23.89
C HIS A 221 25.05 -2.13 22.36
N GLN A 222 25.94 -2.91 21.74
CA GLN A 222 26.17 -2.86 20.30
C GLN A 222 25.27 -3.88 19.62
N VAL A 223 24.83 -3.56 18.40
CA VAL A 223 24.02 -4.45 17.58
C VAL A 223 24.71 -4.63 16.24
N LEU A 224 25.00 -5.88 15.90
CA LEU A 224 25.42 -6.24 14.55
C LEU A 224 24.18 -6.49 13.70
N ALA A 225 23.99 -5.66 12.67
CA ALA A 225 22.96 -5.85 11.66
C ALA A 225 23.58 -6.47 10.41
N LEU A 226 23.18 -7.69 10.08
CA LEU A 226 23.53 -8.35 8.82
C LEU A 226 22.37 -8.18 7.85
N ARG A 227 22.65 -7.78 6.61
CA ARG A 227 21.66 -7.66 5.53
C ARG A 227 22.12 -8.45 4.32
N LEU A 228 21.19 -9.21 3.73
CA LEU A 228 21.36 -9.92 2.47
C LEU A 228 20.25 -9.48 1.52
N VAL A 229 20.63 -8.94 0.36
CA VAL A 229 19.70 -8.63 -0.72
C VAL A 229 20.09 -9.48 -1.93
N ALA A 230 19.13 -10.20 -2.49
CA ALA A 230 19.32 -11.03 -3.67
C ALA A 230 18.12 -10.85 -4.60
N GLY A 231 18.37 -10.67 -5.89
CA GLY A 231 17.33 -10.53 -6.89
C GLY A 231 17.68 -11.29 -8.16
N THR A 232 16.67 -11.80 -8.84
CA THR A 232 16.81 -12.39 -10.17
C THR A 232 15.65 -11.91 -11.04
N SER A 233 15.92 -11.72 -12.32
CA SER A 233 14.93 -11.33 -13.31
C SER A 233 15.12 -12.12 -14.58
N SER A 234 14.03 -12.39 -15.31
CA SER A 234 14.09 -13.00 -16.63
C SER A 234 14.90 -12.13 -17.61
N SER A 235 15.58 -12.77 -18.58
CA SER A 235 16.40 -12.09 -19.60
C SER A 235 15.61 -11.08 -20.44
N ASN A 236 14.30 -11.29 -20.61
CA ASN A 236 13.43 -10.38 -21.34
C ASN A 236 13.41 -8.95 -20.75
N ILE A 237 13.67 -8.76 -19.45
CA ILE A 237 13.81 -7.42 -18.84
C ILE A 237 15.15 -6.79 -19.22
N LEU A 238 16.20 -7.60 -19.40
CA LEU A 238 17.53 -7.13 -19.74
C LEU A 238 17.62 -6.68 -21.21
N GLU A 239 16.86 -7.36 -22.09
CA GLU A 239 16.83 -7.10 -23.54
C GLU A 239 15.78 -6.05 -23.96
N SER A 240 14.86 -5.67 -23.06
CA SER A 240 13.88 -4.61 -23.31
C SER A 240 14.35 -3.25 -22.81
N ASP A 241 13.77 -2.17 -23.38
CA ASP A 241 13.97 -0.77 -22.96
C ASP A 241 13.35 -0.46 -21.57
N LEU A 242 13.03 -1.49 -20.78
CA LEU A 242 12.50 -1.43 -19.42
C LEU A 242 13.58 -1.06 -18.38
N ASP A 243 14.30 0.05 -18.58
CA ASP A 243 15.33 0.53 -17.65
C ASP A 243 14.78 0.87 -16.25
N GLY A 244 13.47 1.13 -16.15
CA GLY A 244 12.76 1.30 -14.87
C GLY A 244 12.64 0.00 -14.06
N GLU A 245 12.54 -1.15 -14.73
CA GLU A 245 12.33 -2.44 -14.08
C GLU A 245 13.61 -3.19 -13.73
N LYS A 246 14.75 -2.77 -14.28
CA LYS A 246 16.08 -3.30 -13.95
C LYS A 246 16.44 -3.01 -12.49
N PHE A 247 17.10 -3.96 -11.84
CA PHE A 247 17.63 -3.75 -10.50
C PHE A 247 18.75 -2.71 -10.52
N LYS A 248 18.57 -1.61 -9.79
CA LYS A 248 19.60 -0.59 -9.58
C LYS A 248 20.21 -0.80 -8.20
N LEU A 249 21.51 -1.08 -8.17
CA LEU A 249 22.29 -1.22 -6.93
C LEU A 249 23.14 0.03 -6.74
N GLY A 250 22.85 0.79 -5.69
CA GLY A 250 23.49 2.06 -5.39
C GLY A 250 22.64 2.84 -4.39
N GLY A 251 23.29 3.66 -3.56
CA GLY A 251 22.64 4.56 -2.62
C GLY A 251 23.09 5.99 -2.88
#